data_AF-A0A848LAG8-F1
#
_entry.id   AF-A0A848LAG8-F1
#
_cell.length_a   1.000
_cell.length_b   1.000
_cell.length_c   1.000
_cell.angle_alpha   90.00
_cell.angle_beta   90.00
_cell.angle_gamma   90.00
#
_symmetry.space_group_name_H-M   'P 1'
#
loop_
_entity.id
_entity.type
_entity.pdbx_description
1 polymer ?
#
loop_
_entity_poly.entity_id
_entity_poly.type
_entity_poly.pdbx_seq_one_letter_code
_entity_poly.pdbx_strand_id
1 'polypeptide(L)'
;MRTYAPRCSHAVTLSRPPPLTLDAPDPVEPRLVCPACAHAVPIGADARCEACGASLAEALEASRGPRPPLPPRRLTRAQRRAVLRPKLRAHHDLGTLFLALGALMLPVALGFLRPLLLMTAIFLGVGFLLRRSGWPAALRREQKRRLQALRWGLPAPAVLTSVERHAVPSLQAGRVVQLGYVFTVHGETIQGSVPSPHVTDAQRRPGERVWAVYLAEDPSVSALWPPEP
;
A
#
# COMPACT_ATOMS: atom_id res chain seq x y z
N MET A 1 -17.41 8.92 82.17
CA MET A 1 -18.40 9.37 81.18
C MET A 1 -17.67 9.73 79.88
N ARG A 2 -18.08 9.09 78.77
CA ARG A 2 -17.92 9.46 77.35
C ARG A 2 -16.52 9.79 76.80
N THR A 3 -15.99 8.75 76.15
CA THR A 3 -15.14 8.67 74.95
C THR A 3 -15.25 9.82 73.93
N TYR A 4 -14.12 10.23 73.35
CA TYR A 4 -14.00 10.55 71.92
C TYR A 4 -12.55 10.33 71.43
N ALA A 5 -12.38 9.42 70.47
CA ALA A 5 -11.11 9.16 69.78
C ALA A 5 -11.05 9.99 68.47
N PRO A 6 -9.84 10.37 68.01
CA PRO A 6 -9.68 11.14 66.77
C PRO A 6 -9.84 10.25 65.51
N ARG A 7 -10.63 10.74 64.54
CA ARG A 7 -10.75 10.15 63.19
C ARG A 7 -9.54 10.55 62.34
N CYS A 8 -8.67 9.60 62.02
CA CYS A 8 -7.72 9.72 60.92
C CYS A 8 -8.42 9.40 59.59
N SER A 9 -8.53 10.40 58.71
CA SER A 9 -9.03 10.23 57.34
C SER A 9 -7.87 9.79 56.45
N HIS A 10 -7.66 8.49 56.27
CA HIS A 10 -6.79 7.99 55.20
C HIS A 10 -7.55 8.03 53.88
N ALA A 11 -7.17 8.96 53.00
CA ALA A 11 -7.56 8.95 51.61
C ALA A 11 -6.92 7.74 50.93
N VAL A 12 -7.70 6.69 50.68
CA VAL A 12 -7.30 5.55 49.86
C VAL A 12 -7.25 6.03 48.41
N THR A 13 -6.06 6.36 47.93
CA THR A 13 -5.82 6.57 46.50
C THR A 13 -5.89 5.20 45.83
N LEU A 14 -7.02 4.88 45.20
CA LEU A 14 -7.14 3.70 44.35
C LEU A 14 -6.23 3.90 43.13
N SER A 15 -5.04 3.32 43.20
CA SER A 15 -4.13 3.17 42.08
C SER A 15 -4.86 2.44 40.97
N ARG A 16 -5.20 3.17 39.91
CA ARG A 16 -5.76 2.62 38.68
C ARG A 16 -4.77 1.56 38.17
N PRO A 17 -5.19 0.30 37.93
CA PRO A 17 -4.30 -0.68 37.35
C PRO A 17 -3.80 -0.14 36.00
N PRO A 18 -2.51 -0.32 35.68
CA PRO A 18 -2.00 0.05 34.37
C PRO A 18 -2.83 -0.67 33.29
N PRO A 19 -3.10 -0.02 32.15
CA PRO A 19 -3.77 -0.69 31.05
C PRO A 19 -2.94 -1.92 30.69
N LEU A 20 -3.59 -3.09 30.67
CA LEU A 20 -3.05 -4.32 30.11
C LEU A 20 -2.60 -3.99 28.69
N THR A 21 -1.31 -3.76 28.51
CA THR A 21 -0.67 -3.85 27.21
C THR A 21 -0.93 -5.26 26.75
N LEU A 22 -1.86 -5.42 25.80
CA LEU A 22 -1.87 -6.61 24.95
C LEU A 22 -0.45 -6.73 24.43
N ASP A 23 0.26 -7.75 24.91
CA ASP A 23 1.57 -8.12 24.39
C ASP A 23 1.44 -8.16 22.87
N ALA A 24 2.15 -7.24 22.22
CA ALA A 24 2.35 -7.34 20.79
C ALA A 24 2.99 -8.71 20.58
N PRO A 25 2.43 -9.59 19.73
CA PRO A 25 3.03 -10.88 19.49
C PRO A 25 4.48 -10.64 19.09
N ASP A 26 5.42 -11.31 19.77
CA ASP A 26 6.84 -11.27 19.45
C ASP A 26 7.00 -11.36 17.92
N PRO A 27 7.89 -10.57 17.31
CA PRO A 27 8.10 -10.62 15.88
C PRO A 27 8.59 -12.04 15.54
N VAL A 28 7.67 -12.88 15.09
CA VAL A 28 8.00 -14.22 14.61
C VAL A 28 8.96 -14.02 13.44
N GLU A 29 10.24 -14.24 13.68
CA GLU A 29 11.25 -14.16 12.64
C GLU A 29 10.83 -15.10 11.52
N PRO A 30 10.77 -14.62 10.26
CA PRO A 30 10.48 -15.51 9.15
C PRO A 30 11.54 -16.62 9.14
N ARG A 31 11.10 -17.86 8.95
CA ARG A 31 11.97 -19.05 8.91
C ARG A 31 11.81 -19.77 7.58
N LEU A 32 12.93 -20.23 7.03
CA LEU A 32 13.01 -21.12 5.88
C LEU A 32 13.34 -22.52 6.37
N VAL A 33 12.78 -23.53 5.71
CA VAL A 33 13.16 -24.93 5.98
C VAL A 33 14.30 -25.30 5.06
N CYS A 34 15.43 -25.72 5.64
CA CYS A 34 16.58 -26.17 4.86
C CYS A 34 16.22 -27.45 4.09
N PRO A 35 16.42 -27.51 2.75
CA PRO A 35 16.01 -28.67 1.96
C PRO A 35 16.83 -29.93 2.28
N ALA A 36 18.06 -29.78 2.77
CA ALA A 36 18.95 -30.92 3.05
C ALA A 36 18.69 -31.61 4.40
N CYS A 37 18.32 -30.87 5.44
CA CYS A 37 18.23 -31.38 6.82
C CYS A 37 16.89 -31.05 7.52
N ALA A 38 15.96 -30.40 6.81
CA ALA A 38 14.66 -29.95 7.32
C ALA A 38 14.72 -29.02 8.54
N HIS A 39 15.90 -28.46 8.87
CA HIS A 39 16.04 -27.51 9.97
C HIS A 39 15.45 -26.14 9.59
N ALA A 40 14.73 -25.51 10.52
CA ALA A 40 14.18 -24.17 10.33
C ALA A 40 15.25 -23.12 10.62
N VAL A 41 15.71 -22.41 9.58
CA VAL A 41 16.74 -21.38 9.65
C VAL A 41 16.08 -20.00 9.54
N PRO A 42 16.49 -18.98 10.32
CA PRO A 42 16.01 -17.62 10.11
C PRO A 42 16.35 -17.11 8.69
N ILE A 43 15.49 -16.29 8.09
CA ILE A 43 15.78 -15.68 6.78
C ILE A 43 16.84 -14.59 6.95
N GLY A 44 18.11 -15.00 7.01
CA GLY A 44 19.28 -14.11 7.06
C GLY A 44 19.82 -13.75 5.67
N ALA A 45 20.91 -12.98 5.64
CA ALA A 45 21.69 -12.73 4.43
C ALA A 45 22.49 -13.97 3.98
N ASP A 46 22.75 -14.91 4.89
CA ASP A 46 23.61 -16.05 4.65
C ASP A 46 22.93 -17.12 3.79
N ALA A 47 23.62 -17.51 2.72
CA ALA A 47 23.15 -18.53 1.79
C ALA A 47 23.47 -19.96 2.24
N ARG A 48 23.71 -20.19 3.54
CA ARG A 48 24.12 -21.50 4.09
C ARG A 48 23.34 -21.84 5.37
N CYS A 49 23.00 -23.10 5.54
CA CYS A 49 22.37 -23.60 6.75
C CYS A 49 23.41 -23.75 7.88
N GLU A 50 23.15 -23.18 9.05
CA GLU A 50 24.04 -23.29 10.21
C GLU A 50 24.17 -24.74 10.73
N ALA A 51 23.12 -25.55 10.59
CA ALA A 51 23.09 -26.91 11.10
C ALA A 51 23.86 -27.92 10.23
N CYS A 52 23.83 -27.78 8.91
CA CYS A 52 24.40 -28.78 7.98
C CYS A 52 25.35 -28.19 6.92
N GLY A 53 25.52 -26.88 6.86
CA GLY A 53 26.37 -26.19 5.87
C GLY A 53 25.82 -26.17 4.44
N ALA A 54 24.68 -26.81 4.18
CA ALA A 54 24.08 -26.86 2.84
C ALA A 54 23.66 -25.48 2.33
N SER A 55 23.72 -25.27 1.03
CA SER A 55 23.31 -24.01 0.41
C SER A 55 21.81 -23.78 0.51
N LEU A 56 21.41 -22.60 0.99
CA LEU A 56 20.01 -22.15 1.05
C LEU A 56 19.60 -21.34 -0.19
N ALA A 57 20.46 -21.24 -1.21
CA ALA A 57 20.23 -20.40 -2.39
C ALA A 57 18.88 -20.68 -3.06
N GLU A 58 18.56 -21.96 -3.32
CA GLU A 58 17.30 -22.36 -3.94
C GLU A 58 16.08 -22.05 -3.06
N ALA A 59 16.17 -22.29 -1.75
CA ALA A 59 15.10 -21.97 -0.81
C ALA A 59 14.86 -20.46 -0.72
N LEU A 60 15.94 -19.67 -0.74
CA LEU A 60 15.90 -18.21 -0.76
C LEU A 60 15.31 -17.68 -2.07
N GLU A 61 15.61 -18.30 -3.21
CA GLU A 61 14.98 -17.96 -4.48
C GLU A 61 13.49 -18.32 -4.50
N ALA A 62 13.13 -19.51 -4.03
CA ALA A 62 11.73 -19.95 -3.94
C ALA A 62 10.88 -19.03 -3.04
N SER A 63 11.47 -18.48 -1.97
CA SER A 63 10.78 -17.56 -1.06
C SER A 63 10.28 -16.27 -1.71
N ARG A 64 10.88 -15.84 -2.83
CA ARG A 64 10.47 -14.62 -3.56
C ARG A 64 9.19 -14.79 -4.38
N GLY A 65 8.71 -16.02 -4.50
CA GLY A 65 7.64 -16.37 -5.42
C GLY A 65 8.08 -16.38 -6.89
N PRO A 66 7.13 -16.48 -7.83
CA PRO A 66 7.42 -16.70 -9.23
C PRO A 66 8.17 -15.51 -9.84
N ARG A 67 9.28 -15.81 -10.53
CA ARG A 67 10.07 -14.80 -11.24
C ARG A 67 9.20 -14.10 -12.30
N PRO A 68 9.28 -12.77 -12.43
CA PRO A 68 8.58 -12.06 -13.49
C PRO A 68 9.06 -12.56 -14.87
N PRO A 69 8.16 -12.74 -15.86
CA PRO A 69 8.56 -13.10 -17.21
C PRO A 69 9.44 -12.01 -17.84
N LEU A 70 10.17 -12.32 -18.89
CA LEU A 70 10.96 -11.30 -19.59
C LEU A 70 10.04 -10.26 -20.28
N PRO A 71 10.45 -8.99 -20.39
CA PRO A 71 9.69 -7.99 -21.10
C PRO A 71 9.65 -8.27 -22.62
N PRO A 72 8.59 -7.86 -23.35
CA PRO A 72 7.37 -7.21 -22.87
C PRO A 72 6.37 -8.15 -22.19
N ARG A 73 5.91 -7.77 -20.99
CA ARG A 73 4.89 -8.51 -20.23
C ARG A 73 3.47 -8.10 -20.63
N ARG A 74 2.57 -9.07 -20.69
CA ARG A 74 1.12 -8.83 -20.85
C ARG A 74 0.46 -8.68 -19.48
N LEU A 75 0.08 -7.46 -19.12
CA LEU A 75 -0.68 -7.18 -17.90
C LEU A 75 -2.18 -7.43 -18.14
N THR A 76 -2.84 -8.10 -17.19
CA THR A 76 -4.29 -8.29 -17.24
C THR A 76 -5.03 -6.96 -17.13
N ARG A 77 -6.32 -6.94 -17.46
CA ARG A 77 -7.15 -5.73 -17.28
C ARG A 77 -7.31 -5.38 -15.79
N ALA A 78 -7.36 -6.39 -14.92
CA ALA A 78 -7.42 -6.21 -13.47
C ALA A 78 -6.14 -5.54 -12.94
N GLN A 79 -4.97 -6.11 -13.25
CA GLN A 79 -3.67 -5.55 -12.86
C GLN A 79 -3.46 -4.12 -13.35
N ARG A 80 -3.82 -3.83 -14.60
CA ARG A 80 -3.77 -2.46 -15.12
C ARG A 80 -4.69 -1.51 -14.36
N ARG A 81 -5.90 -1.96 -14.02
CA ARG A 81 -6.85 -1.17 -13.22
C ARG A 81 -6.38 -0.99 -11.78
N ALA A 82 -5.72 -1.97 -11.17
CA ALA A 82 -5.16 -1.85 -9.82
C ALA A 82 -4.13 -0.71 -9.74
N VAL A 83 -3.24 -0.62 -10.72
CA VAL A 83 -2.23 0.47 -10.80
C VAL A 83 -2.86 1.81 -11.18
N LEU A 84 -3.82 1.81 -12.11
CA LEU A 84 -4.44 3.03 -12.64
C LEU A 84 -5.53 3.62 -11.76
N ARG A 85 -6.19 2.83 -10.91
CA ARG A 85 -7.31 3.32 -10.10
C ARG A 85 -6.76 4.34 -9.11
N PRO A 86 -7.08 5.63 -9.30
CA PRO A 86 -6.61 6.66 -8.39
C PRO A 86 -7.26 6.44 -7.03
N LYS A 87 -6.48 6.68 -5.99
CA LYS A 87 -6.87 6.73 -4.58
C LYS A 87 -7.89 7.85 -4.25
N LEU A 88 -8.61 8.40 -5.22
CA LEU A 88 -9.52 9.54 -5.05
C LEU A 88 -10.89 9.26 -5.70
N ARG A 89 -11.40 8.03 -5.53
CA ARG A 89 -12.75 7.64 -5.97
C ARG A 89 -13.80 8.66 -5.55
N ALA A 90 -13.73 9.13 -4.30
CA ALA A 90 -14.72 10.07 -3.75
C ALA A 90 -14.90 11.36 -4.58
N HIS A 91 -13.81 12.06 -4.95
CA HIS A 91 -13.93 13.29 -5.75
C HIS A 91 -14.36 13.04 -7.18
N HIS A 92 -13.90 11.93 -7.78
CA HIS A 92 -14.31 11.57 -9.13
C HIS A 92 -15.77 11.12 -9.18
N ASP A 93 -16.23 10.34 -8.20
CA ASP A 93 -17.60 9.85 -8.09
C ASP A 93 -18.56 11.01 -7.76
N LEU A 94 -18.19 11.89 -6.84
CA LEU A 94 -18.94 13.11 -6.52
C LEU A 94 -18.99 14.07 -7.72
N GLY A 95 -17.87 14.27 -8.42
CA GLY A 95 -17.83 15.06 -9.65
C GLY A 95 -18.69 14.47 -10.76
N THR A 96 -18.71 13.14 -10.88
CA THR A 96 -19.56 12.42 -11.85
C THR A 96 -21.05 12.57 -11.50
N LEU A 97 -21.41 12.50 -10.21
CA LEU A 97 -22.77 12.71 -9.72
C LEU A 97 -23.27 14.12 -10.03
N PHE A 98 -22.48 15.15 -9.70
CA PHE A 98 -22.86 16.54 -9.99
C PHE A 98 -22.98 16.82 -11.50
N LEU A 99 -22.09 16.24 -12.30
CA LEU A 99 -22.13 16.39 -13.75
C LEU A 99 -23.34 15.67 -14.37
N ALA A 100 -23.69 14.48 -13.87
CA ALA A 100 -24.89 13.75 -14.28
C ALA A 100 -26.17 14.50 -13.89
N LEU A 101 -26.23 15.06 -12.68
CA LEU A 101 -27.37 15.85 -12.21
C LEU A 101 -27.53 17.14 -13.03
N GLY A 102 -26.43 17.84 -13.32
CA GLY A 102 -26.43 19.00 -14.21
C GLY A 102 -26.91 18.64 -15.63
N ALA A 103 -26.42 17.54 -16.20
CA ALA A 103 -26.84 17.09 -17.53
C ALA A 103 -28.33 16.73 -17.59
N LEU A 104 -28.86 16.10 -16.53
CA LEU A 104 -30.28 15.75 -16.42
C LEU A 104 -31.18 17.01 -16.32
N MET A 105 -30.71 18.05 -15.64
CA MET A 105 -31.46 19.30 -15.46
C MET A 105 -31.40 20.24 -16.67
N LEU A 106 -30.41 20.07 -17.55
CA LEU A 106 -30.18 20.92 -18.72
C LEU A 106 -31.39 21.07 -19.69
N PRO A 107 -32.09 19.99 -20.11
CA PRO A 107 -33.24 20.13 -21.01
C PRO A 107 -34.41 20.90 -20.35
N VAL A 108 -34.64 20.70 -19.06
CA VAL A 108 -35.69 21.40 -18.29
C VAL A 108 -35.33 22.88 -18.13
N ALA A 109 -34.06 23.18 -17.85
CA ALA A 109 -33.54 24.53 -17.71
C ALA A 109 -33.63 25.34 -19.02
N LEU A 110 -33.35 24.70 -20.16
CA LEU A 110 -33.47 25.33 -21.49
C LEU A 110 -34.92 25.58 -21.90
N GLY A 111 -35.84 24.69 -21.52
CA GLY A 111 -37.25 24.75 -21.95
C GLY A 111 -38.14 25.68 -21.14
N PHE A 112 -37.88 25.87 -19.83
CA PHE A 112 -38.90 26.46 -18.94
C PHE A 112 -38.42 27.62 -18.04
N LEU A 113 -37.22 27.58 -17.45
CA LEU A 113 -36.86 28.52 -16.39
C LEU A 113 -35.41 29.07 -16.50
N ARG A 114 -35.30 30.38 -16.77
CA ARG A 114 -34.04 31.15 -16.70
C ARG A 114 -33.25 30.99 -15.38
N PRO A 115 -33.86 30.95 -14.17
CA PRO A 115 -33.10 30.72 -12.93
C PRO A 115 -32.55 29.30 -12.80
N LEU A 116 -33.17 28.30 -13.46
CA LEU A 116 -32.66 26.93 -13.45
C LEU A 116 -31.34 26.80 -14.23
N LEU A 117 -31.16 27.58 -15.30
CA LEU A 117 -29.92 27.60 -16.10
C LEU A 117 -28.68 27.92 -15.26
N LEU A 118 -28.79 28.86 -14.30
CA LEU A 118 -27.68 29.21 -13.42
C LEU A 118 -27.30 28.03 -12.52
N MET A 119 -28.28 27.37 -11.91
CA MET A 119 -28.04 26.18 -11.07
C MET A 119 -27.44 25.02 -11.89
N THR A 120 -27.98 24.77 -13.07
CA THR A 120 -27.44 23.75 -13.98
C THR A 120 -26.00 24.03 -14.38
N ALA A 121 -25.67 25.29 -14.70
CA ALA A 121 -24.32 25.71 -15.02
C ALA A 121 -23.35 25.51 -13.83
N ILE A 122 -23.79 25.79 -12.60
CA ILE A 122 -23.00 25.54 -11.39
C ILE A 122 -22.75 24.04 -11.20
N PHE A 123 -23.77 23.20 -11.33
CA PHE A 123 -23.62 21.75 -11.20
C PHE A 123 -22.67 21.15 -12.24
N LEU A 124 -22.80 21.57 -13.50
CA LEU A 124 -21.89 21.16 -14.57
C LEU A 124 -20.47 21.68 -14.33
N GLY A 125 -20.32 22.94 -13.94
CA GLY A 125 -19.03 23.58 -13.68
C GLY A 125 -18.29 22.92 -12.51
N VAL A 126 -18.95 22.74 -11.37
CA VAL A 126 -18.40 22.08 -10.18
C VAL A 126 -18.11 20.60 -10.47
N GLY A 127 -19.03 19.89 -11.12
CA GLY A 127 -18.83 18.49 -11.52
C GLY A 127 -17.62 18.31 -12.44
N PHE A 128 -17.46 19.21 -13.41
CA PHE A 128 -16.30 19.23 -14.31
C PHE A 128 -15.00 19.56 -13.57
N LEU A 129 -15.02 20.57 -12.70
CA LEU A 129 -13.85 20.96 -11.91
C LEU A 129 -13.39 19.81 -11.01
N LEU A 130 -14.31 19.19 -10.25
CA LEU A 130 -14.02 18.06 -9.36
C LEU A 130 -13.47 16.86 -10.14
N ARG A 131 -14.03 16.58 -11.32
CA ARG A 131 -13.55 15.50 -12.18
C ARG A 131 -12.18 15.78 -12.77
N ARG A 132 -11.89 17.04 -13.11
CA ARG A 132 -10.59 17.48 -13.67
C ARG A 132 -9.51 17.62 -12.60
N SER A 133 -9.85 18.08 -11.40
CA SER A 133 -8.93 18.26 -10.27
C SER A 133 -8.62 16.94 -9.54
N GLY A 134 -9.53 15.96 -9.60
CA GLY A 134 -9.34 14.64 -8.99
C GLY A 134 -8.20 13.80 -9.58
N TRP A 135 -7.59 14.23 -10.70
CA TRP A 135 -6.45 13.58 -11.33
C TRP A 135 -5.24 14.52 -11.50
N PRO A 136 -4.46 14.74 -10.43
CA PRO A 136 -3.18 15.45 -10.51
C PRO A 136 -2.33 14.90 -11.66
N ALA A 137 -1.85 15.77 -12.54
CA ALA A 137 -1.04 15.36 -13.70
C ALA A 137 0.21 14.58 -13.27
N ALA A 138 0.77 14.91 -12.11
CA ALA A 138 1.88 14.19 -11.49
C ALA A 138 1.54 12.72 -11.20
N LEU A 139 0.37 12.44 -10.60
CA LEU A 139 -0.06 11.06 -10.30
C LEU A 139 -0.25 10.24 -11.58
N ARG A 140 -0.78 10.84 -12.66
CA ARG A 140 -0.87 10.17 -13.96
C ARG A 140 0.48 9.75 -14.51
N ARG A 141 1.46 10.65 -14.41
CA ARG A 141 2.83 10.38 -14.89
C ARG A 141 3.45 9.25 -14.09
N GLU A 142 3.30 9.27 -12.77
CA GLU A 142 3.78 8.22 -11.88
C GLU A 142 3.14 6.87 -12.17
N GLN A 143 1.81 6.80 -12.31
CA GLN A 143 1.11 5.56 -12.66
C GLN A 143 1.52 5.02 -14.04
N LYS A 144 1.69 5.90 -15.04
CA LYS A 144 2.17 5.49 -16.37
C LYS A 144 3.59 4.94 -16.31
N ARG A 145 4.49 5.58 -15.56
CA ARG A 145 5.87 5.12 -15.33
C ARG A 145 5.89 3.76 -14.65
N ARG A 146 5.07 3.54 -13.61
CA ARG A 146 4.93 2.22 -12.96
C ARG A 146 4.39 1.15 -13.90
N LEU A 147 3.36 1.47 -14.68
CA LEU A 147 2.87 0.54 -15.71
C LEU A 147 3.94 0.21 -16.75
N GLN A 148 4.78 1.18 -17.09
CA GLN A 148 5.90 0.98 -18.00
C GLN A 148 6.93 0.04 -17.37
N ALA A 149 7.32 0.23 -16.10
CA ALA A 149 8.19 -0.70 -15.37
C ALA A 149 7.59 -2.11 -15.28
N LEU A 150 6.29 -2.24 -15.00
CA LEU A 150 5.63 -3.54 -14.96
C LEU A 150 5.63 -4.25 -16.32
N ARG A 151 5.49 -3.51 -17.42
CA ARG A 151 5.44 -4.06 -18.78
C ARG A 151 6.82 -4.32 -19.37
N TRP A 152 7.77 -3.42 -19.18
CA TRP A 152 9.06 -3.40 -19.88
C TRP A 152 10.26 -3.54 -18.95
N GLY A 153 10.07 -3.41 -17.64
CA GLY A 153 11.16 -3.42 -16.68
C GLY A 153 11.78 -4.80 -16.50
N LEU A 154 13.08 -4.81 -16.22
CA LEU A 154 13.87 -6.00 -15.94
C LEU A 154 13.62 -6.46 -14.50
N PRO A 155 13.57 -7.79 -14.25
CA PRO A 155 13.39 -8.31 -12.89
C PRO A 155 14.68 -8.17 -12.06
N ALA A 156 14.56 -7.68 -10.84
CA ALA A 156 15.64 -7.63 -9.84
C ALA A 156 15.18 -8.26 -8.52
N PRO A 157 16.06 -9.01 -7.83
CA PRO A 157 15.79 -9.47 -6.47
C PRO A 157 15.72 -8.27 -5.53
N ALA A 158 14.67 -8.19 -4.74
CA ALA A 158 14.43 -7.11 -3.79
C ALA A 158 14.14 -7.65 -2.38
N VAL A 159 14.27 -6.78 -1.39
CA VAL A 159 13.93 -7.05 0.01
C VAL A 159 13.07 -5.90 0.51
N LEU A 160 11.95 -6.23 1.17
CA LEU A 160 11.11 -5.24 1.83
C LEU A 160 11.85 -4.67 3.04
N THR A 161 11.96 -3.35 3.13
CA THR A 161 12.62 -2.67 4.26
C THR A 161 11.63 -2.09 5.25
N SER A 162 10.47 -1.63 4.79
CA SER A 162 9.45 -1.04 5.64
C SER A 162 8.04 -1.37 5.16
N VAL A 163 7.12 -1.49 6.11
CA VAL A 163 5.70 -1.72 5.88
C VAL A 163 4.95 -0.72 6.77
N GLU A 164 4.71 0.48 6.25
CA GLU A 164 4.08 1.56 7.01
C GLU A 164 2.57 1.59 6.75
N ARG A 165 1.78 1.58 7.83
CA ARG A 165 0.32 1.63 7.73
C ARG A 165 -0.15 3.06 7.91
N HIS A 166 -0.62 3.68 6.85
CA HIS A 166 -1.23 4.99 6.92
C HIS A 166 -2.76 4.87 6.97
N ALA A 167 -3.34 5.36 8.06
CA ALA A 167 -4.77 5.63 8.12
C ALA A 167 -5.00 6.98 7.43
N VAL A 168 -5.54 6.96 6.21
CA VAL A 168 -5.88 8.18 5.48
C VAL A 168 -7.39 8.39 5.58
N PRO A 169 -7.87 9.40 6.34
CA PRO A 169 -9.29 9.59 6.63
C PRO A 169 -10.17 9.79 5.38
N SER A 170 -9.58 10.25 4.27
CA SER A 170 -10.29 10.51 3.01
C SER A 170 -10.41 9.29 2.08
N LEU A 171 -9.92 8.11 2.49
CA LEU A 171 -9.93 6.90 1.68
C LEU A 171 -10.98 5.91 2.18
N GLN A 172 -11.88 5.46 1.30
CA GLN A 172 -12.91 4.46 1.62
C GLN A 172 -12.36 3.14 2.20
N ALA A 173 -11.08 2.84 1.97
CA ALA A 173 -10.41 1.65 2.51
C ALA A 173 -9.76 1.88 3.88
N GLY A 174 -9.74 3.10 4.42
CA GLY A 174 -9.27 3.47 5.77
C GLY A 174 -7.81 3.14 6.12
N ARG A 175 -7.12 2.32 5.32
CA ARG A 175 -5.78 1.77 5.56
C ARG A 175 -5.10 1.60 4.22
N VAL A 176 -4.07 2.40 3.96
CA VAL A 176 -3.13 2.19 2.85
C VAL A 176 -1.81 1.81 3.47
N VAL A 177 -1.15 0.83 2.87
CA VAL A 177 0.16 0.38 3.29
C VAL A 177 1.18 0.97 2.33
N GLN A 178 2.21 1.63 2.86
CA GLN A 178 3.37 2.05 2.10
C GLN A 178 4.44 0.96 2.28
N LEU A 179 4.77 0.27 1.19
CA LEU A 179 5.81 -0.74 1.17
C LEU A 179 7.12 -0.10 0.69
N GLY A 180 8.13 -0.05 1.57
CA GLY A 180 9.50 0.29 1.21
C GLY A 180 10.27 -0.96 0.84
N TYR A 181 11.09 -0.90 -0.20
CA TYR A 181 11.93 -2.01 -0.64
C TYR A 181 13.26 -1.51 -1.18
N VAL A 182 14.26 -2.39 -1.12
CA VAL A 182 15.59 -2.15 -1.68
C VAL A 182 15.96 -3.26 -2.66
N PHE A 183 16.64 -2.88 -3.73
CA PHE A 183 17.17 -3.81 -4.72
C PHE A 183 18.50 -3.29 -5.24
N THR A 184 19.35 -4.18 -5.74
CA THR A 184 20.68 -3.82 -6.22
C THR A 184 20.74 -4.00 -7.73
N VAL A 185 21.18 -2.96 -8.44
CA VAL A 185 21.36 -2.95 -9.90
C VAL A 185 22.75 -2.41 -10.19
N HIS A 186 23.55 -3.14 -10.98
CA HIS A 186 24.92 -2.75 -11.33
C HIS A 186 25.82 -2.38 -10.12
N GLY A 187 25.57 -2.98 -8.96
CA GLY A 187 26.31 -2.70 -7.72
C GLY A 187 25.77 -1.51 -6.90
N GLU A 188 24.79 -0.77 -7.43
CA GLU A 188 24.13 0.32 -6.72
C GLU A 188 22.86 -0.16 -6.03
N THR A 189 22.67 0.25 -4.76
CA THR A 189 21.45 -0.05 -4.01
C THR A 189 20.43 1.04 -4.22
N ILE A 190 19.28 0.69 -4.80
CA ILE A 190 18.18 1.60 -5.09
C ILE A 190 17.05 1.36 -4.11
N GLN A 191 16.52 2.43 -3.56
CA GLN A 191 15.35 2.41 -2.70
C GLN A 191 14.09 2.71 -3.51
N GLY A 192 13.11 1.82 -3.42
CA GLY A 192 11.78 1.99 -4.00
C GLY A 192 10.73 2.08 -2.91
N SER A 193 9.64 2.80 -3.20
CA SER A 193 8.45 2.76 -2.34
C SER A 193 7.19 2.65 -3.18
N VAL A 194 6.29 1.77 -2.76
CA VAL A 194 5.02 1.57 -3.45
C VAL A 194 3.87 1.57 -2.44
N PRO A 195 2.86 2.42 -2.65
CA PRO A 195 1.64 2.31 -1.88
C PRO A 195 0.79 1.14 -2.39
N SER A 196 0.31 0.33 -1.47
CA SER A 196 -0.67 -0.72 -1.71
C SER A 196 -1.97 -0.46 -0.94
N PRO A 197 -3.14 -0.58 -1.60
CA PRO A 197 -4.44 -0.59 -0.94
C PRO A 197 -4.85 -2.00 -0.44
N HIS A 198 -4.05 -3.03 -0.70
CA HIS A 198 -4.44 -4.42 -0.44
C HIS A 198 -4.20 -4.80 1.02
N VAL A 199 -5.15 -5.53 1.60
CA VAL A 199 -5.07 -6.01 2.99
C VAL A 199 -4.00 -7.08 3.15
N THR A 200 -3.74 -7.88 2.11
CA THR A 200 -2.67 -8.88 2.07
C THR A 200 -1.30 -8.22 2.20
N ASP A 201 -1.09 -7.08 1.53
CA ASP A 201 0.15 -6.31 1.65
C ASP A 201 0.35 -5.70 3.04
N ALA A 202 -0.73 -5.54 3.83
CA ALA A 202 -0.62 -5.15 5.24
C ALA A 202 -0.06 -6.27 6.12
N GLN A 203 -0.13 -7.53 5.69
CA GLN A 203 0.37 -8.70 6.42
C GLN A 203 1.83 -9.01 6.09
N ARG A 204 2.37 -8.40 5.03
CA ARG A 204 3.79 -8.51 4.67
C ARG A 204 4.68 -7.98 5.77
N ARG A 205 5.91 -8.49 5.82
CA ARG A 205 6.88 -8.14 6.86
C ARG A 205 8.14 -7.51 6.26
N PRO A 206 8.77 -6.55 6.95
CA PRO A 206 10.14 -6.18 6.65
C PRO A 206 11.06 -7.41 6.63
N GLY A 207 12.05 -7.44 5.73
CA GLY A 207 12.92 -8.58 5.46
C GLY A 207 12.35 -9.60 4.46
N GLU A 208 11.06 -9.51 4.11
CA GLU A 208 10.46 -10.37 3.11
C GLU A 208 11.10 -10.14 1.74
N ARG A 209 11.51 -11.24 1.10
CA ARG A 209 12.19 -11.22 -0.20
C ARG A 209 11.12 -11.19 -1.28
N VAL A 210 11.21 -10.24 -2.20
CA VAL A 210 10.22 -10.03 -3.26
C VAL A 210 10.93 -9.77 -4.59
N TRP A 211 10.16 -9.80 -5.68
CA TRP A 211 10.66 -9.36 -6.98
C TRP A 211 10.30 -7.89 -7.20
N ALA A 212 11.29 -7.09 -7.58
CA ALA A 212 11.06 -5.77 -8.14
C ALA A 212 11.29 -5.81 -9.64
N VAL A 213 10.63 -4.91 -10.36
CA VAL A 213 10.87 -4.68 -11.79
C VAL A 213 11.20 -3.21 -11.99
N TYR A 214 12.27 -2.93 -12.73
CA TYR A 214 12.81 -1.58 -12.91
C TYR A 214 13.09 -1.30 -14.39
N LEU A 215 13.05 -0.03 -14.81
CA LEU A 215 13.44 0.34 -16.17
C LEU A 215 14.96 0.44 -16.28
N ALA A 216 15.55 -0.16 -17.32
CA ALA A 216 17.00 -0.16 -17.50
C ALA A 216 17.54 1.26 -17.76
N GLU A 217 16.74 2.11 -18.40
CA GLU A 217 17.10 3.50 -18.70
C GLU A 217 17.00 4.42 -17.46
N ASP A 218 16.14 4.06 -16.50
CA ASP A 218 15.92 4.83 -15.26
C ASP A 218 15.54 3.87 -14.12
N PRO A 219 16.53 3.37 -13.36
CA PRO A 219 16.29 2.41 -12.27
C PRO A 219 15.46 2.97 -11.12
N SER A 220 15.32 4.30 -11.01
CA SER A 220 14.43 4.93 -10.01
C SER A 220 12.97 4.59 -10.27
N VAL A 221 12.61 4.29 -11.53
CA VAL A 221 11.27 3.86 -11.91
C VAL A 221 11.14 2.35 -11.72
N SER A 222 10.64 1.97 -10.55
CA SER A 222 10.47 0.58 -10.13
C SER A 222 9.06 0.27 -9.62
N ALA A 223 8.70 -1.01 -9.64
CA ALA A 223 7.46 -1.53 -9.09
C ALA A 223 7.67 -2.94 -8.51
N LEU A 224 6.89 -3.30 -7.49
CA LEU A 224 6.87 -4.66 -6.95
C LEU A 224 6.10 -5.63 -7.87
N TRP A 225 6.54 -6.89 -7.88
CA TRP A 225 5.92 -8.00 -8.60
C TRP A 225 5.56 -9.14 -7.63
N PRO A 226 4.41 -9.81 -7.81
CA PRO A 226 3.37 -9.53 -8.81
C PRO A 226 2.53 -8.29 -8.46
N PRO A 227 1.96 -7.59 -9.47
CA PRO A 227 0.92 -6.62 -9.20
C PRO A 227 -0.35 -7.36 -8.77
N GLU A 228 -0.81 -7.09 -7.55
CA GLU A 228 -2.08 -7.62 -7.02
C GLU A 228 -3.27 -7.12 -7.88
N PRO A 229 -4.30 -7.96 -8.12
CA PRO A 229 -5.45 -7.65 -8.97
C PRO A 229 -6.52 -6.73 -8.35
#